data_AF-A0A7C5IJ34-F1
#
_entry.id   AF-A0A7C5IJ34-F1
#
_cell.length_a   1.000
_cell.length_b   1.000
_cell.length_c   1.000
_cell.angle_alpha   90.00
_cell.angle_beta   90.00
_cell.angle_gamma   90.00
#
_symmetry.space_group_name_H-M   'P 1'
#
loop_
_entity.id
_entity.type
_entity.pdbx_description
1 polymer ?
#
loop_
_entity_poly.entity_id
_entity_poly.type
_entity_poly.pdbx_seq_one_letter_code
_entity_poly.pdbx_strand_id
1 'polypeptide(L)'
;MMSLFQYVLVALAAAAAGAVNALAGGGTLISFPALVAAGVPPVAANVTNTVALSPGYLSAMFAQLKDLHGQGRRLWLVAPAGVVGGLIGGYLLLNTGERLFSDLVPFLILL
;
A
#
# COMPACT_ATOMS: atom_id res chain seq x y z
N MET A 1 0.96 -15.97 18.46
CA MET A 1 1.31 -16.75 17.24
C MET A 1 0.03 -16.89 16.43
N MET A 2 0.05 -16.57 15.14
CA MET A 2 -1.17 -16.60 14.30
C MET A 2 -1.67 -18.03 14.10
N SER A 3 -2.99 -18.24 14.15
CA SER A 3 -3.57 -19.55 13.87
C SER A 3 -3.61 -19.84 12.37
N LEU A 4 -3.64 -21.13 11.97
CA LEU A 4 -3.77 -21.54 10.57
C LEU A 4 -4.99 -20.88 9.90
N PHE A 5 -6.09 -20.75 10.64
CA PHE A 5 -7.31 -20.09 10.17
C PHE A 5 -7.07 -18.61 9.83
N GLN A 6 -6.33 -17.88 10.66
CA GLN A 6 -5.99 -16.48 10.37
C GLN A 6 -5.10 -16.36 9.14
N TYR A 7 -4.14 -17.26 8.93
CA TYR A 7 -3.32 -17.27 7.72
C TYR A 7 -4.16 -17.45 6.45
N VAL A 8 -5.12 -18.38 6.47
CA VAL A 8 -6.03 -18.60 5.34
C VAL A 8 -6.87 -17.35 5.07
N LEU A 9 -7.42 -16.72 6.10
CA LEU A 9 -8.20 -15.48 5.94
C LEU A 9 -7.36 -14.33 5.39
N VAL A 10 -6.15 -14.12 5.92
CA VAL A 10 -5.25 -13.08 5.44
C VAL A 10 -4.81 -13.35 4.00
N ALA A 11 -4.59 -14.61 3.62
CA ALA A 11 -4.26 -14.98 2.24
C ALA A 11 -5.41 -14.68 1.28
N LEU A 12 -6.66 -14.99 1.66
CA LEU A 12 -7.84 -14.64 0.87
C LEU A 12 -8.03 -13.13 0.76
N ALA A 13 -7.85 -12.40 1.86
CA ALA A 13 -7.89 -10.94 1.87
C ALA A 13 -6.79 -10.34 0.99
N ALA A 14 -5.58 -10.90 1.01
CA ALA A 14 -4.47 -10.47 0.16
C ALA A 14 -4.74 -10.74 -1.33
N ALA A 15 -5.36 -11.89 -1.67
CA ALA A 15 -5.78 -12.18 -3.04
C ALA A 15 -6.84 -11.20 -3.53
N ALA A 16 -7.86 -10.91 -2.72
CA ALA A 16 -8.90 -9.92 -3.03
C ALA A 16 -8.31 -8.51 -3.14
N ALA A 17 -7.43 -8.12 -2.22
CA ALA A 17 -6.70 -6.87 -2.26
C ALA A 17 -5.87 -6.73 -3.54
N GLY A 18 -5.18 -7.79 -3.97
CA GLY A 18 -4.43 -7.81 -5.22
C GLY A 18 -5.31 -7.60 -6.45
N ALA A 19 -6.47 -8.27 -6.51
CA ALA A 19 -7.43 -8.09 -7.59
C ALA A 19 -7.99 -6.66 -7.64
N VAL A 20 -8.39 -6.10 -6.49
CA VAL A 20 -8.87 -4.71 -6.40
C VAL A 20 -7.77 -3.71 -6.73
N ASN A 21 -6.53 -3.97 -6.31
CA ASN A 21 -5.39 -3.12 -6.65
C ASN A 21 -5.14 -3.09 -8.16
N ALA A 22 -5.27 -4.23 -8.83
CA ALA A 22 -5.14 -4.31 -10.28
C ALA A 22 -6.26 -3.57 -11.02
N LEU A 23 -7.50 -3.59 -10.50
CA LEU A 23 -8.63 -2.89 -11.13
C LEU A 23 -8.62 -1.38 -10.89
N ALA A 24 -8.37 -0.95 -9.65
CA ALA A 24 -8.66 0.41 -9.20
C ALA A 24 -7.60 1.01 -8.27
N GLY A 25 -6.51 0.30 -7.95
CA GLY A 25 -5.43 0.79 -7.08
C GLY A 25 -5.74 0.84 -5.58
N GLY A 26 -6.91 0.37 -5.16
CA GLY A 26 -7.40 0.46 -3.77
C GLY A 26 -7.11 -0.74 -2.88
N GLY A 27 -6.20 -1.65 -3.25
CA GLY A 27 -6.00 -2.93 -2.54
C GLY A 27 -5.70 -2.78 -1.05
N THR A 28 -5.00 -1.71 -0.67
CA THR A 28 -4.67 -1.36 0.72
C THR A 28 -5.90 -1.28 1.62
N LEU A 29 -7.05 -0.85 1.11
CA LEU A 29 -8.31 -0.75 1.88
C LEU A 29 -8.79 -2.12 2.39
N ILE A 30 -8.30 -3.21 1.79
CA ILE A 30 -8.64 -4.59 2.14
C ILE A 30 -7.51 -5.22 2.96
N SER A 31 -6.28 -5.22 2.42
CA SER A 31 -5.17 -5.97 3.01
C SER A 31 -4.63 -5.34 4.31
N PHE A 32 -4.64 -4.02 4.43
CA PHE A 32 -4.15 -3.37 5.66
C PHE A 32 -5.08 -3.60 6.87
N PRO A 33 -6.40 -3.34 6.80
CA PRO A 33 -7.31 -3.66 7.91
C PRO A 33 -7.34 -5.15 8.25
N ALA A 34 -7.21 -6.03 7.25
CA ALA A 34 -7.13 -7.47 7.48
C ALA A 34 -5.91 -7.86 8.32
N LEU A 35 -4.73 -7.27 8.04
CA LEU A 35 -3.50 -7.50 8.83
C LEU A 35 -3.62 -6.95 10.25
N VAL A 36 -4.19 -5.75 10.43
CA VAL A 36 -4.42 -5.17 11.75
C VAL A 36 -5.42 -6.00 12.55
N ALA A 37 -6.51 -6.46 11.93
CA ALA A 37 -7.50 -7.36 12.55
C ALA A 37 -6.90 -8.73 12.93
N ALA A 38 -5.89 -9.17 12.18
CA ALA A 38 -5.08 -10.34 12.49
C ALA A 38 -4.15 -10.14 13.71
N GLY A 39 -4.00 -8.91 14.21
CA GLY A 39 -3.14 -8.58 15.35
C GLY A 39 -1.71 -8.20 14.96
N VAL A 40 -1.46 -7.89 13.68
CA VAL A 40 -0.17 -7.35 13.24
C VAL A 40 -0.08 -5.87 13.66
N PRO A 41 1.03 -5.43 14.29
CA PRO A 41 1.21 -4.03 14.64
C PRO A 41 1.03 -3.11 13.43
N PRO A 42 0.34 -1.96 13.55
CA PRO A 42 -0.04 -1.14 12.39
C PRO A 42 1.13 -0.70 11.49
N VAL A 43 2.29 -0.39 12.06
CA VAL A 43 3.50 -0.07 11.26
C VAL A 43 3.93 -1.28 10.42
N ALA A 44 4.06 -2.46 11.06
CA ALA A 44 4.42 -3.69 10.36
C ALA A 44 3.36 -4.10 9.33
N ALA A 45 2.08 -3.90 9.63
CA ALA A 45 0.96 -4.16 8.72
C ALA A 45 1.04 -3.26 7.48
N ASN A 46 1.35 -1.97 7.64
CA ASN A 46 1.50 -1.03 6.53
C ASN A 46 2.69 -1.38 5.64
N VAL A 47 3.85 -1.68 6.24
CA VAL A 47 5.04 -2.10 5.50
C VAL A 47 4.77 -3.38 4.71
N THR A 48 4.19 -4.39 5.35
CA THR A 48 3.83 -5.67 4.72
C THR A 48 2.87 -5.45 3.55
N ASN A 49 1.82 -4.64 3.76
CA ASN A 49 0.86 -4.29 2.72
C ASN A 49 1.53 -3.62 1.50
N THR A 50 2.39 -2.63 1.75
CA THR A 50 3.09 -1.87 0.70
C THR A 50 3.99 -2.79 -0.14
N VAL A 51 4.74 -3.68 0.53
CA VAL A 51 5.59 -4.67 -0.14
C VAL A 51 4.74 -5.64 -0.97
N ALA A 52 3.64 -6.14 -0.41
CA ALA A 52 2.75 -7.08 -1.10
C ALA A 52 2.11 -6.49 -2.36
N LEU A 53 1.76 -5.21 -2.37
CA LEU A 53 1.14 -4.54 -3.52
C LEU A 53 2.15 -3.98 -4.53
N SER A 54 3.41 -3.80 -4.16
CA SER A 54 4.46 -3.23 -5.03
C SER A 54 4.61 -3.90 -6.41
N PRO A 55 4.56 -5.25 -6.55
CA PRO A 55 4.62 -5.87 -7.88
C PRO A 55 3.39 -5.54 -8.72
N GLY A 56 2.23 -5.40 -8.08
CA GLY A 56 1.00 -4.97 -8.72
C GLY A 56 1.12 -3.56 -9.30
N TYR A 57 1.64 -2.60 -8.54
CA TYR A 57 1.88 -1.25 -9.05
C TYR A 57 2.86 -1.22 -10.22
N LEU A 58 3.94 -2.00 -10.15
CA LEU A 58 4.90 -2.12 -11.26
C LEU A 58 4.23 -2.72 -12.50
N SER A 59 3.45 -3.79 -12.35
CA SER A 59 2.73 -4.40 -13.48
C SER A 59 1.71 -3.46 -14.12
N ALA A 60 0.97 -2.69 -13.31
CA ALA A 60 0.02 -1.69 -13.80
C ALA A 60 0.72 -0.57 -14.56
N MET A 61 1.87 -0.10 -14.04
CA MET A 61 2.70 0.87 -14.75
C MET A 61 3.15 0.34 -16.11
N PHE A 62 3.66 -0.90 -16.18
CA PHE A 62 4.09 -1.53 -17.43
C PHE A 62 2.94 -1.72 -18.42
N ALA A 63 1.76 -2.14 -17.94
CA ALA A 63 0.57 -2.30 -18.77
C ALA A 63 0.12 -0.99 -19.42
N GLN A 64 0.23 0.13 -18.68
CA GLN A 64 -0.23 1.44 -19.12
C GLN A 64 0.83 2.32 -19.79
N LEU A 65 2.03 1.77 -20.08
CA LEU A 65 3.14 2.53 -20.67
C LEU A 65 2.76 3.24 -21.98
N LYS A 66 1.90 2.62 -22.80
CA LYS A 66 1.46 3.20 -24.09
C LYS A 66 0.63 4.47 -23.90
N ASP A 67 -0.11 4.59 -22.80
CA ASP A 67 -0.94 5.76 -22.48
C ASP A 67 -0.10 6.94 -21.96
N LEU A 68 1.16 6.68 -21.60
CA LEU A 68 2.13 7.71 -21.21
C LEU A 68 2.83 8.34 -22.42
N HIS A 69 2.63 7.82 -23.63
CA HIS A 69 3.17 8.43 -24.85
C HIS A 69 2.68 9.88 -25.00
N GLY A 70 3.61 10.82 -25.16
CA GLY A 70 3.32 12.26 -25.24
C GLY A 70 3.22 12.98 -23.89
N GLN A 71 3.23 12.27 -22.76
CA GLN A 71 3.14 12.87 -21.41
C GLN A 71 4.50 12.98 -20.67
N GLY A 72 5.62 12.82 -21.37
CA GLY A 72 6.96 12.80 -20.78
C GLY A 72 7.28 14.01 -19.89
N ARG A 73 6.87 15.23 -20.28
CA ARG A 73 7.06 16.44 -19.46
C ARG A 73 6.29 16.37 -18.14
N ARG A 74 5.06 15.87 -18.16
CA ARG A 74 4.24 15.71 -16.95
C ARG A 74 4.85 14.65 -16.04
N LEU A 75 5.30 13.53 -16.61
CA LEU A 75 5.98 12.48 -15.86
C LEU A 75 7.24 13.02 -15.16
N TRP A 76 8.07 13.79 -15.86
CA TRP A 76 9.27 14.41 -15.29
C TRP A 76 8.99 15.43 -14.17
N LEU A 77 7.81 16.05 -14.16
CA LEU A 77 7.41 16.97 -13.08
C LEU A 77 6.85 16.22 -11.87
N VAL A 78 6.09 15.14 -12.08
CA VAL A 78 5.37 14.45 -11.00
C VAL A 78 6.19 13.31 -10.38
N ALA A 79 7.03 12.63 -11.16
CA ALA A 79 7.83 11.51 -10.66
C ALA A 79 8.78 11.92 -9.51
N PRO A 80 9.50 13.05 -9.57
CA PRO A 80 10.33 13.49 -8.44
C PRO A 80 9.50 13.76 -7.18
N ALA A 81 8.31 14.35 -7.32
CA ALA A 81 7.42 14.60 -6.19
C ALA A 81 6.96 13.27 -5.54
N GLY A 82 6.64 12.26 -6.36
CA GLY A 82 6.29 10.92 -5.87
C GLY A 82 7.46 10.23 -5.16
N VAL A 83 8.67 10.30 -5.70
CA VAL A 83 9.87 9.73 -5.08
C VAL A 83 10.18 10.42 -3.76
N VAL A 84 10.23 11.75 -3.74
CA VAL A 84 10.52 12.53 -2.54
C VAL A 84 9.43 12.32 -1.48
N GLY A 85 8.16 12.36 -1.87
CA GLY A 85 7.03 12.10 -0.98
C GLY A 85 7.06 10.69 -0.39
N GLY A 86 7.36 9.68 -1.21
CA GLY A 86 7.48 8.29 -0.76
C GLY A 86 8.65 8.08 0.22
N LEU A 87 9.80 8.70 -0.04
CA LEU A 87 10.96 8.64 0.86
C LEU A 87 10.68 9.33 2.20
N ILE A 88 10.12 10.54 2.16
CA ILE A 88 9.73 11.29 3.37
C ILE A 88 8.68 10.51 4.15
N GLY A 89 7.63 10.02 3.47
CA GLY A 89 6.57 9.23 4.10
C GLY A 89 7.07 7.94 4.74
N GLY A 90 7.96 7.20 4.05
CA GLY A 90 8.59 6.01 4.60
C GLY A 90 9.49 6.31 5.80
N TYR A 91 10.28 7.38 5.74
CA TYR A 91 11.11 7.82 6.87
C TYR A 91 10.24 8.19 8.08
N LEU A 92 9.18 8.98 7.88
CA LEU A 92 8.25 9.34 8.94
C LEU A 92 7.57 8.11 9.52
N LEU A 93 7.09 7.19 8.68
CA LEU A 93 6.44 5.95 9.14
C LEU A 93 7.36 5.12 10.06
N LEU A 94 8.63 4.97 9.68
CA LEU A 94 9.61 4.19 10.46
C LEU A 94 10.04 4.88 11.76
N ASN A 95 9.96 6.21 11.83
CA ASN A 95 10.32 7.00 13.02
C ASN A 95 9.10 7.37 13.87
N THR A 96 7.88 7.07 13.43
CA THR A 96 6.65 7.34 14.16
C THR A 96 6.34 6.18 15.10
N GLY A 97 6.03 6.47 16.37
CA GLY A 97 5.61 5.46 17.33
C GLY A 97 4.28 4.81 16.95
N GLU A 98 4.10 3.52 17.26
CA GLU A 98 2.91 2.75 16.85
C GLU A 98 1.58 3.42 17.23
N ARG A 99 1.49 4.02 18.43
CA ARG A 99 0.29 4.73 18.89
C ARG A 99 -0.07 5.91 17.99
N LEU A 100 0.90 6.78 17.72
CA LEU A 100 0.67 7.95 16.88
C LEU A 100 0.26 7.54 15.46
N PHE A 101 0.88 6.49 14.92
CA PHE A 101 0.49 5.96 13.62
C PHE A 101 -0.93 5.38 13.64
N SER A 102 -1.27 4.56 14.64
CA SER A 102 -2.63 4.00 14.82
C SER A 102 -3.72 5.07 14.86
N ASP A 103 -3.46 6.19 15.54
CA ASP A 103 -4.43 7.28 15.67
C ASP A 103 -4.61 8.06 14.35
N LEU A 104 -3.55 8.15 13.53
CA LEU A 104 -3.57 8.88 12.26
C LEU A 104 -4.13 8.06 11.09
N VAL A 105 -3.94 6.73 11.11
CA VAL A 105 -4.33 5.81 10.03
C VAL A 105 -5.77 6.00 9.52
N PRO A 106 -6.82 6.12 10.37
CA PRO A 106 -8.18 6.32 9.90
C PRO A 106 -8.35 7.59 9.06
N PHE A 107 -7.66 8.67 9.43
CA PHE A 107 -7.69 9.93 8.68
C PHE A 107 -6.90 9.84 7.37
N LEU A 108 -5.78 9.13 7.38
CA LEU A 108 -4.97 8.89 6.17
C LEU A 108 -5.69 8.02 5.14
N ILE A 109 -6.56 7.10 5.57
CA ILE A 109 -7.39 6.27 4.70
C ILE A 109 -8.60 7.04 4.16
N LEU A 110 -9.10 8.03 4.91
CA LEU A 110 -10.26 8.82 4.54
C LEU A 110 -9.94 9.93 3.53
N LEU A 111 -8.69 10.43 3.52
CA LEU A 111 -8.17 11.44 2.60
C LEU A 111 -7.91 10.86 1.20
#